data_AF-A0A377Q9F1-F1
#
_entry.id   AF-A0A377Q9F1-F1
#
_cell.length_a   1.000
_cell.length_b   1.000
_cell.length_c   1.000
_cell.angle_alpha   90.00
_cell.angle_beta   90.00
_cell.angle_gamma   90.00
#
_symmetry.space_group_name_H-M   'P 1'
#
loop_
_entity.id
_entity.type
_entity.pdbx_description
1 polymer ?
#
loop_
_entity_poly.entity_id
_entity_poly.type
_entity_poly.pdbx_seq_one_letter_code
_entity_poly.pdbx_strand_id
1 'polypeptide(L)'
;MILTLNRFIFQNLRTIEMIGVLMRIFSFSLVSWRGPASPFMLIWSLNTIDAIMLAWCSALKRDSAYTLLYGFWIIVGLIGILRAGQFIH
;
A
#
# COMPACT_ATOMS: atom_id res chain seq x y z
N MET A 1 0.78 14.62 -17.70
CA MET A 1 1.35 13.55 -16.84
C MET A 1 0.26 12.80 -16.07
N ILE A 2 -0.48 13.43 -15.17
CA ILE A 2 -1.54 12.78 -14.36
C ILE A 2 -2.67 12.18 -15.24
N LEU A 3 -3.10 12.88 -16.30
CA LEU A 3 -4.13 12.36 -17.22
C LEU A 3 -3.68 11.09 -17.95
N THR A 4 -2.41 11.01 -18.34
CA THR A 4 -1.82 9.83 -19.00
C THR A 4 -1.75 8.66 -18.04
N LEU A 5 -1.33 8.92 -16.80
CA LEU A 5 -1.27 7.93 -15.74
C LEU A 5 -2.65 7.37 -15.38
N ASN A 6 -3.65 8.25 -15.24
CA ASN A 6 -5.04 7.85 -14.97
C ASN A 6 -5.60 6.98 -16.09
N ARG A 7 -5.31 7.30 -17.36
CA ARG A 7 -5.74 6.49 -18.51
C ARG A 7 -5.10 5.10 -18.50
N PHE A 8 -3.80 5.02 -18.19
CA PHE A 8 -3.09 3.74 -18.06
C PHE A 8 -3.66 2.88 -16.92
N ILE A 9 -3.92 3.50 -15.76
CA ILE A 9 -4.53 2.83 -14.61
C ILE A 9 -5.92 2.33 -14.95
N PHE A 10 -6.75 3.13 -15.65
CA PHE A 10 -8.09 2.71 -16.06
C PHE A 10 -8.07 1.48 -16.98
N GLN A 11 -7.13 1.43 -17.93
CA GLN A 11 -7.01 0.31 -18.87
C GLN A 11 -6.58 -0.99 -18.20
N ASN A 12 -5.81 -0.91 -17.10
CA ASN A 12 -5.24 -2.08 -16.40
C ASN A 12 -5.73 -2.20 -14.95
N LEU A 13 -6.86 -1.57 -14.64
CA LEU A 13 -7.35 -1.32 -13.28
C LEU A 13 -7.38 -2.58 -12.43
N ARG A 14 -7.98 -3.65 -12.95
CA ARG A 14 -8.14 -4.93 -12.26
C ARG A 14 -6.80 -5.62 -12.02
N THR A 15 -5.89 -5.56 -12.98
CA THR A 15 -4.55 -6.16 -12.86
C THR A 15 -3.73 -5.44 -11.81
N ILE A 16 -3.72 -4.11 -11.87
CA ILE A 16 -3.02 -3.24 -10.91
C ILE A 16 -3.56 -3.48 -9.49
N GLU A 17 -4.87 -3.51 -9.32
CA GLU A 17 -5.51 -3.81 -8.03
C GLU A 17 -5.13 -5.19 -7.49
N MET A 18 -5.19 -6.23 -8.32
CA MET A 18 -4.79 -7.58 -7.90
C MET A 18 -3.31 -7.65 -7.50
N ILE A 19 -2.42 -6.94 -8.22
CA ILE A 19 -1.01 -6.85 -7.84
C ILE A 19 -0.87 -6.18 -6.47
N GLY A 20 -1.59 -5.08 -6.22
CA GLY A 20 -1.58 -4.39 -4.92
C GLY A 20 -2.09 -5.29 -3.79
N VAL A 21 -3.18 -6.02 -4.00
CA VAL A 21 -3.73 -6.98 -3.03
C VAL A 21 -2.75 -8.11 -2.74
N LEU A 22 -2.09 -8.66 -3.76
CA LEU A 22 -1.10 -9.73 -3.57
C LEU A 22 0.14 -9.23 -2.82
N MET A 23 0.65 -8.03 -3.14
CA MET A 23 1.73 -7.39 -2.38
C MET A 23 1.37 -7.24 -0.90
N ARG A 24 0.11 -6.87 -0.62
CA ARG A 24 -0.41 -6.72 0.74
C ARG A 24 -0.39 -8.04 1.51
N ILE A 25 -0.95 -9.09 0.91
CA ILE A 25 -1.00 -10.43 1.50
C ILE A 25 0.43 -10.92 1.77
N PHE A 26 1.31 -10.81 0.77
CA PHE A 26 2.71 -11.19 0.92
C PHE A 26 3.42 -10.43 2.05
N SER A 27 3.25 -9.11 2.11
CA SER A 27 3.82 -8.25 3.15
C SER A 27 3.38 -8.68 4.55
N PHE A 28 2.07 -8.89 4.76
CA PHE A 28 1.56 -9.34 6.06
C PHE A 28 1.98 -10.76 6.41
N SER A 29 1.99 -11.67 5.43
CA SER A 29 2.49 -13.04 5.63
C SER A 29 3.98 -13.06 6.01
N LEU A 30 4.77 -12.17 5.44
CA LEU A 30 6.21 -12.10 5.72
C LEU A 30 6.46 -11.50 7.12
N VAL A 31 5.71 -10.47 7.53
CA VAL A 31 5.74 -9.93 8.89
C VAL A 31 5.26 -10.95 9.91
N SER A 32 4.18 -11.70 9.63
CA SER A 32 3.65 -12.68 10.58
C SER A 32 4.59 -13.86 10.80
N TRP A 33 5.35 -14.27 9.78
CA TRP A 33 6.32 -15.36 9.90
C TRP A 33 7.65 -14.90 10.50
N ARG A 34 8.28 -13.87 9.92
CA ARG A 34 9.64 -13.45 10.30
C ARG A 34 9.66 -12.52 11.51
N GLY A 35 8.51 -12.01 11.94
CA GLY A 35 8.38 -11.18 13.13
C GLY A 35 9.40 -10.02 13.16
N PRO A 36 10.12 -9.82 14.28
CA PRO A 36 11.15 -8.77 14.40
C PRO A 36 12.38 -8.95 13.51
N ALA A 37 12.65 -10.18 13.03
CA ALA A 37 13.78 -10.48 12.15
C ALA A 37 13.45 -10.20 10.67
N SER A 38 12.23 -9.77 10.37
CA SER A 38 11.84 -9.33 9.04
C SER A 38 12.52 -7.98 8.70
N PRO A 39 12.79 -7.69 7.42
CA PRO A 39 13.27 -6.38 7.01
C PRO A 39 12.14 -5.35 7.15
N PHE A 40 11.86 -4.96 8.40
CA PHE A 40 10.64 -4.27 8.81
C PHE A 40 10.43 -2.99 8.01
N MET A 41 11.47 -2.17 7.86
CA MET A 41 11.44 -0.93 7.07
C MET A 41 11.10 -1.16 5.59
N LEU A 42 11.59 -2.24 4.99
CA LEU A 42 11.36 -2.59 3.59
C LEU A 42 9.90 -3.03 3.38
N ILE A 43 9.37 -3.83 4.30
CA ILE A 43 7.97 -4.29 4.23
C ILE A 43 7.00 -3.14 4.41
N TRP A 44 7.25 -2.24 5.37
CA TRP A 44 6.42 -1.06 5.56
C TRP A 44 6.47 -0.10 4.37
N SER A 45 7.63 0.01 3.71
CA SER A 45 7.76 0.81 2.48
C SER A 45 6.92 0.21 1.34
N LEU A 46 7.04 -1.10 1.10
CA LEU A 46 6.23 -1.80 0.10
C LEU A 46 4.73 -1.72 0.42
N ASN A 47 4.36 -1.84 1.69
CA ASN A 47 2.98 -1.75 2.14
C ASN A 47 2.39 -0.35 1.89
N THR A 48 3.20 0.69 2.12
CA THR A 48 2.79 2.08 1.89
C THR A 48 2.62 2.35 0.39
N ILE A 49 3.54 1.84 -0.45
CA ILE A 49 3.45 1.96 -1.91
C ILE A 49 2.19 1.27 -2.44
N ASP A 50 1.87 0.05 -1.98
CA ASP A 50 0.66 -0.64 -2.41
C ASP A 50 -0.61 0.09 -1.96
N ALA A 51 -0.62 0.63 -0.72
CA ALA A 51 -1.74 1.38 -0.20
C ALA A 51 -2.00 2.66 -1.00
N ILE A 52 -0.94 3.38 -1.42
CA ILE A 52 -1.06 4.56 -2.31
C ILE A 52 -1.66 4.14 -3.67
N MET A 53 -1.16 3.05 -4.25
CA MET A 53 -1.63 2.57 -5.55
C MET A 53 -3.11 2.15 -5.49
N LEU A 54 -3.49 1.40 -4.45
CA LEU A 54 -4.87 0.94 -4.24
C LEU A 54 -5.81 2.10 -3.90
N ALA A 55 -5.36 3.08 -3.10
CA ALA A 55 -6.11 4.31 -2.85
C ALA A 55 -6.36 5.10 -4.14
N TRP A 56 -5.39 5.15 -5.05
CA TRP A 56 -5.55 5.79 -6.36
C TRP A 56 -6.58 5.06 -7.23
N CYS A 57 -6.51 3.72 -7.27
CA CYS A 57 -7.47 2.89 -7.99
C CYS A 57 -8.90 3.03 -7.42
N SER A 58 -9.06 3.02 -6.10
CA SER A 58 -10.38 3.16 -5.45
C SER A 58 -10.95 4.57 -5.61
N ALA A 59 -10.11 5.61 -5.56
CA ALA A 59 -10.51 6.99 -5.81
C ALA A 59 -10.98 7.17 -7.25
N LEU A 60 -10.29 6.56 -8.24
CA LEU A 60 -10.73 6.54 -9.64
C LEU A 60 -12.07 5.83 -9.82
N LYS A 61 -12.32 4.76 -9.06
CA LYS A 61 -13.61 4.04 -9.05
C LYS A 61 -14.71 4.73 -8.23
N ARG A 62 -14.41 5.85 -7.54
CA ARG A 62 -15.30 6.52 -6.58
C ARG A 62 -15.80 5.59 -5.46
N ASP A 63 -14.97 4.64 -5.05
CA ASP A 63 -15.27 3.77 -3.93
C ASP A 63 -14.76 4.40 -2.62
N SER A 64 -15.67 5.07 -1.91
CA SER A 64 -15.35 5.80 -0.68
C SER A 64 -14.85 4.88 0.45
N ALA A 65 -15.38 3.67 0.55
CA ALA A 65 -15.02 2.74 1.63
C ALA A 65 -13.57 2.27 1.47
N TYR A 66 -13.21 1.85 0.26
CA TYR A 66 -11.84 1.40 -0.03
C TYR A 66 -10.84 2.56 -0.08
N THR A 67 -11.26 3.75 -0.52
CA THR A 67 -10.41 4.95 -0.47
C THR A 67 -10.06 5.32 0.97
N LEU A 68 -11.03 5.24 1.89
CA LEU A 68 -10.79 5.46 3.32
C LEU A 68 -9.90 4.36 3.91
N LEU A 69 -10.18 3.10 3.60
CA LEU A 69 -9.39 1.96 4.09
C LEU A 69 -7.92 2.08 3.67
N TYR A 70 -7.67 2.31 2.38
CA TYR A 70 -6.31 2.42 1.87
C TYR A 70 -5.64 3.71 2.33
N GLY A 71 -6.37 4.82 2.47
CA GLY A 71 -5.88 6.05 3.10
C GLY A 71 -5.42 5.83 4.54
N PHE A 72 -6.20 5.11 5.35
CA PHE A 72 -5.82 4.70 6.70
C PHE A 72 -4.51 3.90 6.68
N TRP A 73 -4.38 2.94 5.77
CA TRP A 73 -3.17 2.13 5.65
C TRP A 73 -1.93 2.91 5.24
N ILE A 74 -2.07 3.98 4.45
CA ILE A 74 -0.94 4.89 4.15
C ILE A 74 -0.41 5.53 5.43
N ILE A 75 -1.30 5.97 6.33
CA ILE A 75 -0.94 6.59 7.60
C ILE A 75 -0.23 5.58 8.50
N VAL A 76 -0.83 4.39 8.68
CA VAL A 76 -0.22 3.31 9.46
C VAL A 76 1.13 2.90 8.87
N GLY A 77 1.23 2.86 7.54
CA GLY A 77 2.46 2.62 6.80
C GLY A 77 3.56 3.60 7.16
N LEU A 78 3.25 4.90 7.13
CA LEU A 78 4.17 5.97 7.48
C LEU A 78 4.66 5.83 8.93
N ILE A 79 3.75 5.57 9.87
CA ILE A 79 4.09 5.35 11.29
C ILE A 79 5.00 4.12 11.43
N GLY A 80 4.70 3.04 10.72
CA GLY A 80 5.52 1.82 10.68
C GLY A 80 6.95 2.09 10.19
N ILE A 81 7.12 2.88 9.13
CA ILE A 81 8.43 3.30 8.61
C ILE A 81 9.18 4.15 9.65
N LEU A 82 8.51 5.14 10.25
CA LEU A 82 9.13 6.04 11.23
C LEU A 82 9.59 5.30 12.49
N ARG A 83 8.79 4.34 12.96
CA ARG A 83 9.14 3.46 14.08
C ARG A 83 10.28 2.50 13.72
N ALA A 84 10.25 1.92 12.52
CA ALA A 84 11.32 1.03 12.03
C ALA A 84 12.65 1.78 11.87
N GLY A 85 12.59 3.05 11.49
CA GLY A 85 13.75 3.95 11.39
C GLY A 85 14.23 4.50 12.73
N GLN A 86 13.63 4.12 13.86
CA GLN A 86 13.94 4.63 15.20
C GLN A 86 13.78 6.15 15.35
N PHE A 87 13.03 6.79 14.45
CA PHE A 87 12.72 8.22 14.53
C PHE A 87 11.68 8.53 15.63
N ILE A 88 10.90 7.53 16.02
CA ILE A 88 9.86 7.61 17.05
C ILE A 88 9.94 6.33 17.88
N HIS A 89 9.98 6.46 19.20
CA HIS A 89 10.09 5.34 20.16
C HIS A 89 8.71 5.00 20.75
#